data_AF-A0A661VLZ4-F1
#
_entry.id   AF-A0A661VLZ4-F1
#
_cell.length_a   1.000
_cell.length_b   1.000
_cell.length_c   1.000
_cell.angle_alpha   90.00
_cell.angle_beta   90.00
_cell.angle_gamma   90.00
#
_symmetry.space_group_name_H-M   'P 1'
#
loop_
_entity.id
_entity.type
_entity.pdbx_description
1 polymer ?
#
loop_
_entity_poly.entity_id
_entity_poly.type
_entity_poly.pdbx_seq_one_letter_code
_entity_poly.pdbx_strand_id
1 'polypeptide(L)'
;MLNAFDWLRRSRTGAELLATLEFLENKPDLFDEEEIGPPHSALSGPCQRCWVYPRAPASHRGTSRYCKACGAILTRSSRLGHTSRCSIVIWGVVNQLPRQLEGGEGFHDSHILGAYVHDQNHFLLVMRRRELKAWFRELAIYHGPDLKGLVQILPTTGIGRGVSMGDVLCRAFHLEARFSMDRLRVRFFSAPYQLLKPHTRDQLGLLTFEASEFLSLLEMAAVFRTLLRPEAQRALQELLNLDDASEEQFYWGRFLGYLSPEAKDMLSAWRIRQWPRNRIKLLYELVNYVAFYQPD
;
A
#
# COMPACT_ATOMS: atom_id res chain seq x y z
N MET A 1 -10.47 15.31 22.59
CA MET A 1 -9.15 15.43 21.93
C MET A 1 -9.03 14.40 20.81
N LEU A 2 -8.07 14.58 19.91
CA LEU A 2 -7.82 13.63 18.82
C LEU A 2 -7.08 12.40 19.34
N ASN A 3 -7.59 11.20 19.07
CA ASN A 3 -6.87 9.96 19.36
C ASN A 3 -5.81 9.66 18.28
N ALA A 4 -5.03 8.58 18.45
CA ALA A 4 -4.00 8.18 17.49
C ALA A 4 -4.55 7.97 16.07
N PHE A 5 -5.69 7.29 15.93
CA PHE A 5 -6.32 7.06 14.64
C PHE A 5 -6.82 8.36 13.98
N ASP A 6 -7.29 9.33 14.78
CA ASP A 6 -7.65 10.66 14.31
C ASP A 6 -6.47 11.41 13.69
N TRP A 7 -5.28 11.24 14.24
CA TRP A 7 -4.07 11.80 13.66
C TRP A 7 -3.68 11.11 12.36
N LEU A 8 -3.77 9.78 12.29
CA LEU A 8 -3.49 9.01 11.09
C LEU A 8 -4.42 9.39 9.92
N ARG A 9 -5.74 9.43 10.17
CA ARG A 9 -6.75 9.80 9.15
C ARG A 9 -6.70 11.26 8.70
N ARG A 10 -5.91 12.11 9.36
CA ARG A 10 -5.66 13.50 8.95
C ARG A 10 -4.42 13.64 8.04
N SER A 11 -3.70 12.56 7.80
CA SER A 11 -2.53 12.56 6.91
C SER A 11 -2.92 12.87 5.47
N ARG A 12 -2.33 13.89 4.85
CA ARG A 12 -2.66 14.23 3.46
C ARG A 12 -1.95 13.34 2.45
N THR A 13 -0.75 12.90 2.78
CA THR A 13 0.14 12.10 1.92
C THR A 13 0.66 10.88 2.67
N GLY A 14 1.22 9.90 1.95
CA GLY A 14 1.90 8.77 2.60
C GLY A 14 3.13 9.20 3.41
N ALA A 15 3.80 10.29 3.03
CA ALA A 15 4.92 10.83 3.80
C ALA A 15 4.47 11.45 5.14
N GLU A 16 3.29 12.10 5.16
CA GLU A 16 2.66 12.55 6.41
C GLU A 16 2.23 11.38 7.28
N LEU A 17 1.69 10.31 6.68
CA LEU A 17 1.30 9.10 7.42
C LEU A 17 2.51 8.45 8.10
N LEU A 18 3.60 8.25 7.36
CA LEU A 18 4.85 7.73 7.91
C LEU A 18 5.39 8.59 9.05
N ALA A 19 5.44 9.92 8.86
CA ALA A 19 5.87 10.84 9.92
C ALA A 19 4.96 10.76 11.15
N THR A 20 3.66 10.60 10.95
CA THR A 20 2.69 10.49 12.05
C THR A 20 2.89 9.19 12.83
N LEU A 21 3.09 8.05 12.15
CA LEU A 21 3.39 6.77 12.78
C LEU A 21 4.71 6.83 13.57
N GLU A 22 5.77 7.38 12.99
CA GLU A 22 7.07 7.55 13.65
C GLU A 22 6.93 8.35 14.95
N PHE A 23 6.14 9.42 14.96
CA PHE A 23 5.91 10.20 16.17
C PHE A 23 5.00 9.52 17.18
N LEU A 24 3.98 8.77 16.74
CA LEU A 24 3.10 8.04 17.67
C LEU A 24 3.88 6.98 18.45
N GLU A 25 4.86 6.35 17.80
CA GLU A 25 5.73 5.35 18.39
C GLU A 25 6.81 5.97 19.28
N ASN A 26 7.55 6.96 18.76
CA ASN A 26 8.77 7.45 19.44
C ASN A 26 8.55 8.67 20.34
N LYS A 27 7.46 9.41 20.14
CA LYS A 27 7.16 10.68 20.83
C LYS A 27 5.66 10.87 21.06
N PRO A 28 4.99 9.94 21.78
CA PRO A 28 3.54 10.02 22.01
C PRO A 28 3.12 11.34 22.68
N ASP A 29 3.94 11.87 23.59
CA ASP A 29 3.73 13.14 24.30
C ASP A 29 3.55 14.36 23.37
N LEU A 30 3.95 14.24 22.10
CA LEU A 30 3.71 15.28 21.09
C LEU A 30 2.21 15.49 20.82
N PHE A 31 1.38 14.49 21.10
CA PHE A 31 -0.04 14.46 20.82
C PHE A 31 -0.93 14.76 22.04
N ASP A 32 -0.35 14.94 23.22
CA ASP A 32 -1.04 15.22 24.50
C ASP A 32 -1.49 16.69 24.63
N GLU A 33 -1.96 17.28 23.52
CA GLU A 33 -2.56 18.62 23.54
C GLU A 33 -4.02 18.52 24.00
N GLU A 34 -4.33 19.10 25.16
CA GLU A 34 -5.68 19.14 25.73
C GLU A 34 -6.49 20.38 25.35
N GLU A 35 -5.81 21.48 25.07
CA GLU A 35 -6.43 22.77 24.82
C GLU A 35 -6.96 22.87 23.38
N ILE A 36 -8.22 23.25 23.23
CA ILE A 36 -8.82 23.52 21.91
C ILE A 36 -8.41 24.93 21.48
N GLY A 37 -7.99 25.06 20.21
CA GLY A 37 -7.60 26.33 19.64
C GLY A 37 -8.75 27.34 19.63
N PRO A 38 -8.45 28.66 19.66
CA PRO A 38 -9.47 29.68 19.64
C PRO A 38 -10.28 29.64 18.34
N PRO A 39 -11.53 30.16 18.33
CA PRO A 39 -12.31 30.32 17.12
C PRO A 39 -11.53 31.06 16.04
N HIS A 40 -11.81 30.73 14.78
CA HIS A 40 -11.14 31.39 13.65
C HIS A 40 -11.42 32.89 13.65
N SER A 41 -10.37 33.71 13.62
CA SER A 41 -10.44 35.16 13.48
C SER A 41 -9.41 35.65 12.46
N ALA A 42 -9.45 36.95 12.14
CA ALA A 42 -8.47 37.55 11.22
C ALA A 42 -7.03 37.51 11.76
N LEU A 43 -6.85 37.47 13.08
CA LEU A 43 -5.54 37.58 13.74
C LEU A 43 -5.09 36.28 14.42
N SER A 44 -6.04 35.42 14.80
CA SER A 44 -5.80 34.18 15.53
C SER A 44 -6.71 33.07 15.01
N GLY A 45 -6.50 31.85 15.50
CA GLY A 45 -7.37 30.74 15.19
C GLY A 45 -6.66 29.42 15.39
N PRO A 46 -7.33 28.31 15.05
CA PRO A 46 -6.74 27.01 15.22
C PRO A 46 -5.61 26.80 14.20
N CYS A 47 -4.86 25.74 14.42
CA CYS A 47 -3.91 25.18 13.47
C CYS A 47 -4.55 25.01 12.09
N GLN A 48 -3.91 25.50 11.03
CA GLN A 48 -4.44 25.44 9.66
C GLN A 48 -4.45 24.03 9.05
N ARG A 49 -3.81 23.04 9.70
CA ARG A 49 -3.80 21.64 9.28
C ARG A 49 -4.89 20.83 10.01
N CYS A 50 -4.86 20.78 11.35
CA CYS A 50 -5.83 19.99 12.10
C CYS A 50 -7.14 20.73 12.41
N TRP A 51 -7.15 22.07 12.41
CA TRP A 51 -8.32 22.88 12.77
C TRP A 51 -8.88 22.63 14.18
N VAL A 52 -8.12 21.95 15.05
CA VAL A 52 -8.54 21.61 16.42
C VAL A 52 -7.68 22.36 17.43
N TYR A 53 -6.36 22.19 17.34
CA TYR A 53 -5.43 22.66 18.37
C TYR A 53 -4.94 24.09 18.11
N PRO A 54 -4.50 24.83 19.15
CA PRO A 54 -3.94 26.16 18.99
C PRO A 54 -2.68 26.14 18.13
N ARG A 55 -2.40 27.26 17.47
CA ARG A 55 -1.13 27.44 16.75
C ARG A 55 0.00 27.48 17.76
N ALA A 56 1.15 26.90 17.42
CA ALA A 56 2.34 27.00 18.26
C ALA A 56 2.70 28.49 18.47
N PRO A 57 3.24 28.85 19.65
CA PRO A 57 3.65 30.23 19.93
C PRO A 57 4.61 30.74 18.85
N ALA A 58 4.53 32.05 18.58
CA ALA A 58 5.36 32.69 17.56
C ALA A 58 6.84 32.44 17.87
N SER A 59 7.58 31.95 16.88
CA SER A 59 9.03 31.87 16.97
C SER A 59 9.63 33.20 16.47
N HIS A 60 10.95 33.37 16.60
CA HIS A 60 11.67 34.52 16.01
C HIS A 60 11.42 34.70 14.49
N ARG A 61 10.83 33.72 13.80
CA ARG A 61 10.47 33.75 12.37
C ARG A 61 9.00 34.12 12.10
N GLY A 62 8.23 34.55 13.10
CA GLY A 62 6.83 34.96 12.97
C GLY A 62 5.82 33.98 13.57
N THR A 63 4.52 34.26 13.34
CA THR A 63 3.40 33.46 13.85
C THR A 63 3.35 32.08 13.18
N SER A 64 3.38 31.00 13.96
CA SER A 64 3.23 29.65 13.41
C SER A 64 1.82 29.47 12.85
N ARG A 65 1.70 28.81 11.69
CA ARG A 65 0.40 28.44 11.11
C ARG A 65 -0.14 27.11 11.66
N TYR A 66 0.69 26.37 12.39
CA TYR A 66 0.42 25.00 12.81
C TYR A 66 0.63 24.81 14.31
N CYS A 67 -0.09 23.86 14.92
CA CYS A 67 0.21 23.37 16.27
C CYS A 67 1.54 22.62 16.30
N LYS A 68 2.04 22.28 17.49
CA LYS A 68 3.33 21.61 17.69
C LYS A 68 3.39 20.28 16.93
N ALA A 69 2.37 19.44 17.10
CA ALA A 69 2.27 18.15 16.41
C ALA A 69 2.22 18.29 14.89
N CYS A 70 1.34 19.15 14.36
CA CYS A 70 1.23 19.36 12.91
C CYS A 70 2.54 19.92 12.31
N GLY A 71 3.20 20.84 13.00
CA GLY A 71 4.48 21.40 12.56
C GLY A 71 5.60 20.35 12.50
N ALA A 72 5.68 19.48 13.51
CA ALA A 72 6.63 18.38 13.55
C ALA A 72 6.39 17.37 12.42
N ILE A 73 5.13 16.94 12.22
CA ILE A 73 4.73 16.02 11.14
C ILE A 73 5.13 16.58 9.77
N LEU A 74 4.79 17.84 9.49
CA LEU A 74 5.10 18.48 8.20
C LEU A 74 6.61 18.63 7.97
N THR A 75 7.36 18.94 9.03
CA THR A 75 8.82 19.05 8.95
C THR A 75 9.44 17.69 8.62
N ARG A 76 8.99 16.62 9.31
CA ARG A 76 9.50 15.27 9.08
C ARG A 76 9.09 14.71 7.72
N SER A 77 7.83 14.91 7.32
CA SER A 77 7.29 14.38 6.05
C SER A 77 8.04 14.91 4.82
N SER A 78 8.62 16.11 4.90
CA SER A 78 9.43 16.69 3.81
C SER A 78 10.61 15.80 3.39
N ARG A 79 11.12 14.97 4.31
CA ARG A 79 12.26 14.06 4.07
C ARG A 79 11.82 12.64 3.69
N LEU A 80 10.53 12.33 3.79
CA LEU A 80 10.00 10.97 3.58
C LEU A 80 9.35 10.77 2.21
N GLY A 81 9.43 11.75 1.31
CA GLY A 81 8.77 11.69 -0.01
C GLY A 81 9.30 10.58 -0.93
N HIS A 82 10.58 10.22 -0.86
CA HIS A 82 11.11 9.09 -1.63
C HIS A 82 10.66 7.75 -1.04
N THR A 83 10.85 7.57 0.27
CA THR A 83 10.41 6.38 1.01
C THR A 83 8.94 6.10 0.81
N SER A 84 8.07 7.11 0.99
CA SER A 84 6.62 6.99 0.78
C SER A 84 6.28 6.45 -0.61
N ARG A 85 6.88 6.98 -1.69
CA ARG A 85 6.60 6.55 -3.08
C ARG A 85 6.94 5.09 -3.35
N CYS A 86 7.83 4.50 -2.57
CA CYS A 86 8.19 3.08 -2.65
C CYS A 86 7.52 2.23 -1.57
N SER A 87 6.59 2.81 -0.81
CA SER A 87 5.89 2.14 0.28
C SER A 87 4.45 1.81 -0.08
N ILE A 88 3.90 0.83 0.61
CA ILE A 88 2.49 0.48 0.64
C ILE A 88 1.97 0.59 2.07
N VAL A 89 0.67 0.80 2.18
CA VAL A 89 -0.07 0.76 3.42
C VAL A 89 -0.92 -0.50 3.42
N ILE A 90 -0.87 -1.27 4.49
CA ILE A 90 -1.68 -2.45 4.70
C ILE A 90 -2.63 -2.13 5.84
N TRP A 91 -3.93 -2.20 5.57
CA TRP A 91 -4.98 -2.10 6.58
C TRP A 91 -5.60 -3.48 6.74
N GLY A 92 -5.53 -4.04 7.94
CA GLY A 92 -6.01 -5.39 8.22
C GLY A 92 -7.05 -5.41 9.32
N VAL A 93 -8.09 -6.21 9.12
CA VAL A 93 -9.03 -6.65 10.16
C VAL A 93 -8.99 -8.17 10.21
N VAL A 94 -8.58 -8.72 11.35
CA VAL A 94 -8.36 -10.16 11.54
C VAL A 94 -9.06 -10.66 12.79
N ASN A 95 -9.35 -11.96 12.84
CA ASN A 95 -9.93 -12.62 14.02
C ASN A 95 -8.97 -12.65 15.23
N GLN A 96 -7.67 -12.56 14.98
CA GLN A 96 -6.63 -12.51 16.00
C GLN A 96 -5.42 -11.77 15.45
N LEU A 97 -4.92 -10.76 16.17
CA LEU A 97 -3.70 -10.06 15.78
C LEU A 97 -2.48 -10.98 15.93
N PRO A 98 -1.65 -11.15 14.89
CA PRO A 98 -0.33 -11.73 15.03
C PRO A 98 0.50 -11.03 16.11
N ARG A 99 1.05 -11.78 17.08
CA ARG A 99 1.91 -11.23 18.16
C ARG A 99 3.08 -10.40 17.64
N GLN A 100 3.62 -10.76 16.48
CA GLN A 100 4.67 -9.98 15.83
C GLN A 100 4.16 -8.55 15.53
N LEU A 101 2.94 -8.42 15.01
CA LEU A 101 2.34 -7.12 14.72
C LEU A 101 1.96 -6.33 15.98
N GLU A 102 1.77 -6.98 17.14
CA GLU A 102 1.50 -6.28 18.41
C GLU A 102 2.69 -5.44 18.87
N GLY A 103 3.91 -5.93 18.64
CA GLY A 103 5.15 -5.24 19.03
C GLY A 103 5.64 -4.21 18.02
N GLY A 104 5.00 -4.07 16.86
CA GLY A 104 5.50 -3.25 15.75
C GLY A 104 6.77 -3.79 15.07
N GLU A 105 7.39 -4.81 15.67
CA GLU A 105 8.46 -5.62 15.10
C GLU A 105 7.83 -6.54 14.05
N GLY A 106 8.19 -6.36 12.79
CA GLY A 106 7.62 -7.21 11.74
C GLY A 106 7.96 -8.68 11.89
N PHE A 107 7.66 -9.44 10.85
CA PHE A 107 8.29 -10.75 10.71
C PHE A 107 9.79 -10.57 10.41
N HIS A 108 10.59 -11.60 10.74
CA HIS A 108 12.05 -11.56 10.87
C HIS A 108 12.80 -10.80 9.76
N ASP A 109 12.32 -10.79 8.51
CA ASP A 109 12.98 -10.11 7.37
C ASP A 109 12.20 -8.93 6.77
N SER A 110 11.03 -8.60 7.31
CA SER A 110 10.15 -7.56 6.77
C SER A 110 10.52 -6.17 7.33
N HIS A 111 10.93 -5.24 6.46
CA HIS A 111 11.26 -3.87 6.84
C HIS A 111 9.96 -3.06 6.97
N ILE A 112 9.39 -3.15 8.16
CA ILE A 112 8.31 -2.29 8.60
C ILE A 112 8.85 -0.87 8.78
N LEU A 113 8.16 0.09 8.17
CA LEU A 113 8.46 1.52 8.25
C LEU A 113 7.61 2.23 9.32
N GLY A 114 6.54 1.59 9.77
CA GLY A 114 5.68 2.04 10.84
C GLY A 114 4.46 1.14 10.98
N ALA A 115 4.04 0.89 12.21
CA ALA A 115 2.88 0.08 12.54
C ALA A 115 1.97 0.84 13.52
N TYR A 116 0.69 0.50 13.50
CA TYR A 116 -0.30 1.00 14.44
C TYR A 116 -1.36 -0.07 14.67
N VAL A 117 -1.55 -0.45 15.93
CA VAL A 117 -2.63 -1.34 16.37
C VAL A 117 -3.79 -0.46 16.83
N HIS A 118 -4.94 -0.59 16.18
CA HIS A 118 -6.12 0.18 16.52
C HIS A 118 -6.90 -0.46 17.67
N ASP A 119 -7.07 -1.78 17.60
CA ASP A 119 -7.69 -2.61 18.63
C ASP A 119 -7.19 -4.07 18.47
N GLN A 120 -7.88 -5.03 19.11
CA GLN A 120 -7.50 -6.45 19.11
C GLN A 120 -7.56 -7.12 17.73
N ASN A 121 -8.25 -6.51 16.77
CA ASN A 121 -8.53 -7.09 15.45
C ASN A 121 -7.99 -6.22 14.31
N HIS A 122 -7.79 -4.92 14.54
CA HIS A 122 -7.44 -3.96 13.50
C HIS A 122 -6.00 -3.49 13.61
N PHE A 123 -5.28 -3.52 12.49
CA PHE A 123 -3.95 -2.97 12.37
C PHE A 123 -3.75 -2.18 11.09
N LEU A 124 -2.82 -1.23 11.18
CA LEU A 124 -2.25 -0.51 10.06
C LEU A 124 -0.75 -0.77 10.03
N LEU A 125 -0.24 -1.08 8.85
CA LEU A 125 1.17 -1.32 8.61
C LEU A 125 1.62 -0.52 7.39
N VAL A 126 2.82 0.06 7.46
CA VAL A 126 3.49 0.67 6.31
C VAL A 126 4.82 -0.04 6.09
N MET A 127 5.06 -0.49 4.87
CA MET A 127 6.27 -1.24 4.51
C MET A 127 6.71 -0.95 3.08
N ARG A 128 7.92 -1.36 2.71
CA ARG A 128 8.39 -1.24 1.33
C ARG A 128 7.60 -2.17 0.42
N ARG A 129 7.12 -1.65 -0.72
CA ARG A 129 6.23 -2.39 -1.62
C ARG A 129 6.81 -3.70 -2.14
N ARG A 130 8.14 -3.80 -2.30
CA ARG A 130 8.82 -5.00 -2.83
C ARG A 130 8.95 -6.14 -1.82
N GLU A 131 8.71 -5.85 -0.55
CA GLU A 131 8.77 -6.84 0.53
C GLU A 131 7.42 -7.51 0.78
N LEU A 132 6.36 -7.06 0.08
CA LEU A 132 5.01 -7.58 0.21
C LEU A 132 4.96 -9.11 0.12
N LYS A 133 5.71 -9.69 -0.84
CA LYS A 133 5.76 -11.15 -1.03
C LYS A 133 6.35 -11.89 0.17
N ALA A 134 7.49 -11.41 0.68
CA ALA A 134 8.16 -12.02 1.82
C ALA A 134 7.26 -11.95 3.06
N TRP A 135 6.74 -10.76 3.35
CA TRP A 135 5.83 -10.53 4.47
C TRP A 135 4.57 -11.39 4.39
N PHE A 136 3.95 -11.50 3.21
CA PHE A 136 2.74 -12.30 3.06
C PHE A 136 3.01 -13.81 3.16
N ARG A 137 4.20 -14.26 2.72
CA ARG A 137 4.66 -15.64 2.89
C ARG A 137 4.87 -15.97 4.36
N GLU A 138 5.51 -15.08 5.13
CA GLU A 138 5.70 -15.27 6.57
C GLU A 138 4.36 -15.30 7.31
N LEU A 139 3.43 -14.39 6.97
CA LEU A 139 2.07 -14.40 7.52
C LEU A 139 1.39 -15.77 7.32
N ALA A 140 1.52 -16.34 6.11
CA ALA A 140 0.97 -17.65 5.79
C ALA A 140 1.69 -18.81 6.50
N ILE A 141 3.01 -18.72 6.74
CA ILE A 141 3.78 -19.74 7.47
C ILE A 141 3.40 -19.75 8.94
N TYR A 142 3.33 -18.57 9.58
CA TYR A 142 3.12 -18.48 11.03
C TYR A 142 1.67 -18.64 11.45
N HIS A 143 0.72 -18.13 10.65
CA HIS A 143 -0.70 -18.08 11.05
C HIS A 143 -1.61 -18.89 10.12
N GLY A 144 -1.11 -19.27 8.94
CA GLY A 144 -1.75 -20.24 8.05
C GLY A 144 -3.27 -20.08 7.88
N PRO A 145 -4.04 -21.17 8.00
CA PRO A 145 -5.50 -21.15 7.85
C PRO A 145 -6.25 -20.59 9.07
N ASP A 146 -5.56 -20.37 10.19
CA ASP A 146 -6.18 -19.91 11.44
C ASP A 146 -6.45 -18.40 11.41
N LEU A 147 -5.65 -17.65 10.66
CA LEU A 147 -5.89 -16.24 10.40
C LEU A 147 -7.05 -16.07 9.41
N LYS A 148 -8.07 -15.34 9.83
CA LYS A 148 -9.27 -15.05 9.04
C LYS A 148 -9.57 -13.57 9.08
N GLY A 149 -10.19 -13.07 8.01
CA GLY A 149 -10.58 -11.67 7.90
C GLY A 149 -10.16 -11.05 6.58
N LEU A 150 -9.74 -9.79 6.62
CA LEU A 150 -9.47 -8.99 5.45
C LEU A 150 -8.16 -8.22 5.59
N VAL A 151 -7.29 -8.35 4.60
CA VAL A 151 -6.09 -7.52 4.43
C VAL A 151 -6.26 -6.67 3.18
N GLN A 152 -6.20 -5.35 3.34
CA GLN A 152 -6.30 -4.39 2.25
C GLN A 152 -4.92 -3.76 1.98
N ILE A 153 -4.39 -4.01 0.78
CA ILE A 153 -3.12 -3.47 0.32
C ILE A 153 -3.39 -2.21 -0.50
N LEU A 154 -2.85 -1.11 -0.01
CA LEU A 154 -3.16 0.24 -0.46
C LEU A 154 -1.86 0.95 -0.87
N PRO A 155 -1.83 1.65 -2.00
CA PRO A 155 -0.69 2.45 -2.37
C PRO A 155 -0.69 3.76 -1.57
N THR A 156 0.49 4.32 -1.32
CA THR A 156 0.59 5.65 -0.72
C THR A 156 0.14 6.75 -1.70
N THR A 157 -0.32 7.87 -1.15
CA THR A 157 -0.70 9.05 -1.93
C THR A 157 0.41 10.11 -1.92
N GLY A 158 0.56 10.80 -3.04
CA GLY A 158 1.48 11.94 -3.18
C GLY A 158 0.81 13.30 -2.95
N ILE A 159 1.59 14.38 -3.07
CA ILE A 159 1.07 15.74 -3.05
C ILE A 159 0.33 15.99 -4.37
N GLY A 160 -0.98 16.23 -4.31
CA GLY A 160 -1.81 16.51 -5.50
C GLY A 160 -3.27 16.79 -5.17
N ARG A 161 -4.02 17.28 -6.16
CA ARG A 161 -5.48 17.45 -6.07
C ARG A 161 -6.13 16.09 -6.37
N GLY A 162 -6.53 15.37 -5.33
CA GLY A 162 -7.11 14.05 -5.44
C GLY A 162 -7.42 13.44 -4.08
N VAL A 163 -7.37 12.11 -4.01
CA VAL A 163 -7.61 11.33 -2.79
C VAL A 163 -6.42 11.50 -1.84
N SER A 164 -6.66 12.00 -0.63
CA SER A 164 -5.63 12.11 0.41
C SER A 164 -5.39 10.74 1.08
N MET A 165 -4.27 10.60 1.80
CA MET A 165 -4.01 9.35 2.54
C MET A 165 -5.10 9.09 3.60
N GLY A 166 -5.57 10.14 4.26
CA GLY A 166 -6.71 10.09 5.17
C GLY A 166 -7.99 9.55 4.53
N ASP A 167 -8.31 10.01 3.32
CA ASP A 167 -9.46 9.50 2.56
C ASP A 167 -9.32 8.01 2.24
N VAL A 168 -8.11 7.58 1.89
CA VAL A 168 -7.80 6.16 1.64
C VAL A 168 -8.05 5.33 2.91
N LEU A 169 -7.56 5.77 4.07
CA LEU A 169 -7.73 5.05 5.34
C LEU A 169 -9.20 5.00 5.78
N CYS A 170 -9.91 6.13 5.73
CA CYS A 170 -11.33 6.18 6.07
C CYS A 170 -12.17 5.26 5.15
N ARG A 171 -11.83 5.19 3.86
CA ARG A 171 -12.51 4.28 2.94
C ARG A 171 -12.17 2.82 3.19
N ALA A 172 -10.91 2.51 3.48
CA ALA A 172 -10.49 1.15 3.81
C ALA A 172 -11.24 0.64 5.05
N PHE A 173 -11.25 1.44 6.13
CA PHE A 173 -12.00 1.19 7.35
C PHE A 173 -13.49 0.95 7.05
N HIS A 174 -14.14 1.86 6.31
CA HIS A 174 -15.55 1.70 5.97
C HIS A 174 -15.86 0.44 5.12
N LEU A 175 -14.97 0.06 4.21
CA LEU A 175 -15.19 -1.07 3.30
C LEU A 175 -15.04 -2.44 3.98
N GLU A 176 -14.40 -2.51 5.14
CA GLU A 176 -14.12 -3.77 5.82
C GLU A 176 -15.36 -4.43 6.40
N ALA A 177 -16.35 -3.62 6.83
CA ALA A 177 -17.60 -4.06 7.44
C ALA A 177 -18.45 -5.01 6.55
N ARG A 178 -18.08 -5.15 5.27
CA ARG A 178 -18.78 -5.98 4.29
C ARG A 178 -18.23 -7.41 4.21
N PHE A 179 -17.16 -7.73 4.94
CA PHE A 179 -16.48 -9.02 4.83
C PHE A 179 -16.73 -9.88 6.06
N SER A 180 -17.03 -11.16 5.81
CA SER A 180 -17.10 -12.19 6.84
C SER A 180 -15.72 -12.67 7.26
N MET A 181 -15.60 -13.11 8.52
CA MET A 181 -14.40 -13.73 9.10
C MET A 181 -14.32 -15.25 8.81
N ASP A 182 -14.70 -15.68 7.61
CA ASP A 182 -14.69 -17.11 7.22
C ASP A 182 -13.32 -17.59 6.74
N ARG A 183 -12.57 -16.71 6.08
CA ARG A 183 -11.24 -16.98 5.51
C ARG A 183 -10.44 -15.68 5.46
N LEU A 184 -9.13 -15.77 5.22
CA LEU A 184 -8.31 -14.60 4.94
C LEU A 184 -8.46 -14.16 3.49
N ARG A 185 -9.05 -12.99 3.28
CA ARG A 185 -9.18 -12.34 1.98
C ARG A 185 -8.17 -11.21 1.83
N VAL A 186 -7.66 -11.04 0.63
CA VAL A 186 -6.78 -9.93 0.27
C VAL A 186 -7.46 -9.04 -0.73
N ARG A 187 -7.48 -7.73 -0.45
CA ARG A 187 -7.89 -6.72 -1.43
C ARG A 187 -6.69 -5.92 -1.88
N PHE A 188 -6.40 -5.98 -3.18
CA PHE A 188 -5.25 -5.31 -3.75
C PHE A 188 -5.68 -4.09 -4.58
N PHE A 189 -5.19 -2.92 -4.18
CA PHE A 189 -5.32 -1.69 -4.94
C PHE A 189 -3.95 -1.26 -5.44
N SER A 190 -3.79 -1.14 -6.75
CA SER A 190 -2.54 -0.68 -7.37
C SER A 190 -2.44 0.84 -7.47
N ALA A 191 -3.57 1.56 -7.35
CA ALA A 191 -3.61 3.03 -7.35
C ALA A 191 -4.71 3.59 -6.40
N PRO A 192 -4.52 4.77 -5.77
CA PRO A 192 -5.45 5.28 -4.76
C PRO A 192 -6.88 5.53 -5.26
N TYR A 193 -7.03 5.98 -6.51
CA TYR A 193 -8.35 6.27 -7.09
C TYR A 193 -9.23 5.02 -7.23
N GLN A 194 -8.64 3.82 -7.19
CA GLN A 194 -9.38 2.56 -7.31
C GLN A 194 -10.29 2.31 -6.11
N LEU A 195 -10.01 2.93 -4.95
CA LEU A 195 -10.89 2.90 -3.78
C LEU A 195 -12.20 3.67 -3.97
N LEU A 196 -12.27 4.57 -4.97
CA LEU A 196 -13.48 5.35 -5.23
C LEU A 196 -14.56 4.51 -5.92
N LYS A 197 -14.16 3.53 -6.76
CA LYS A 197 -15.06 2.63 -7.50
C LYS A 197 -14.56 1.18 -7.43
N PRO A 198 -14.58 0.56 -6.23
CA PRO A 198 -14.03 -0.78 -6.05
C PRO A 198 -14.81 -1.87 -6.81
N HIS A 199 -16.12 -1.70 -6.95
CA HIS A 199 -17.02 -2.68 -7.59
C HIS A 199 -16.62 -3.02 -9.03
N THR A 200 -16.15 -2.04 -9.80
CA THR A 200 -15.72 -2.28 -11.20
C THR A 200 -14.52 -3.22 -11.27
N ARG A 201 -13.56 -3.09 -10.35
CA ARG A 201 -12.40 -4.01 -10.31
C ARG A 201 -12.78 -5.38 -9.77
N ASP A 202 -13.69 -5.43 -8.81
CA ASP A 202 -14.18 -6.66 -8.22
C ASP A 202 -14.90 -7.52 -9.26
N GLN A 203 -15.78 -6.92 -10.08
CA GLN A 203 -16.45 -7.59 -11.21
C GLN A 203 -15.48 -8.14 -12.26
N LEU A 204 -14.28 -7.56 -12.37
CA LEU A 204 -13.24 -7.99 -13.30
C LEU A 204 -12.30 -9.05 -12.68
N GLY A 205 -12.51 -9.45 -11.42
CA GLY A 205 -11.63 -10.38 -10.69
C GLY A 205 -10.25 -9.79 -10.38
N LEU A 206 -10.16 -8.47 -10.19
CA LEU A 206 -8.90 -7.73 -10.05
C LEU A 206 -8.65 -7.14 -8.67
N LEU A 207 -9.51 -7.47 -7.71
CA LEU A 207 -9.54 -6.78 -6.41
C LEU A 207 -9.43 -7.75 -5.25
N THR A 208 -10.39 -8.67 -5.13
CA THR A 208 -10.52 -9.55 -3.97
C THR A 208 -10.02 -10.94 -4.32
N PHE A 209 -9.09 -11.45 -3.52
CA PHE A 209 -8.46 -12.75 -3.69
C PHE A 209 -8.50 -13.51 -2.37
N GLU A 210 -8.44 -14.84 -2.44
CA GLU A 210 -8.02 -15.61 -1.27
C GLU A 210 -6.52 -15.38 -1.02
N ALA A 211 -6.08 -15.46 0.24
CA ALA A 211 -4.67 -15.29 0.60
C ALA A 211 -3.73 -16.23 -0.19
N SER A 212 -4.10 -17.51 -0.31
CA SER A 212 -3.36 -18.54 -1.05
C SER A 212 -3.21 -18.21 -2.54
N GLU A 213 -4.30 -17.76 -3.17
CA GLU A 213 -4.35 -17.30 -4.55
C GLU A 213 -3.48 -16.06 -4.76
N PHE A 214 -3.60 -15.07 -3.87
CA PHE A 214 -2.83 -13.83 -3.96
C PHE A 214 -1.33 -14.08 -3.81
N LEU A 215 -0.92 -14.96 -2.90
CA LEU A 215 0.49 -15.36 -2.75
C LEU A 215 1.02 -16.03 -4.02
N SER A 216 0.21 -16.88 -4.65
CA SER A 216 0.56 -17.51 -5.93
C SER A 216 0.74 -16.47 -7.04
N LEU A 217 -0.10 -15.44 -7.09
CA LEU A 217 0.02 -14.33 -8.04
C LEU A 217 1.30 -13.50 -7.80
N LEU A 218 1.67 -13.24 -6.55
CA LEU A 218 2.93 -12.58 -6.21
C LEU A 218 4.14 -13.42 -6.62
N GLU A 219 4.08 -14.74 -6.47
CA GLU A 219 5.14 -15.65 -6.89
C GLU A 219 5.31 -15.61 -8.42
N MET A 220 4.21 -15.71 -9.17
CA MET A 220 4.22 -15.56 -10.63
C MET A 220 4.79 -14.20 -11.05
N ALA A 221 4.38 -13.10 -10.40
CA ALA A 221 4.91 -11.78 -10.69
C ALA A 221 6.43 -11.69 -10.43
N ALA A 222 6.94 -12.33 -9.38
CA ALA A 222 8.36 -12.37 -9.08
C ALA A 222 9.16 -13.16 -10.12
N VAL A 223 8.63 -14.31 -10.58
CA VAL A 223 9.27 -15.13 -11.61
C VAL A 223 9.31 -14.36 -12.92
N PHE A 224 8.17 -13.78 -13.32
CA PHE A 224 8.05 -12.94 -14.51
C PHE A 224 9.04 -11.77 -14.49
N ARG A 225 9.12 -11.06 -13.36
CA ARG A 225 10.04 -9.94 -13.17
C ARG A 225 11.51 -10.34 -13.27
N THR A 226 11.85 -11.55 -12.82
CA THR A 226 13.23 -12.06 -12.78
C THR A 226 13.68 -12.56 -14.14
N LEU A 227 12.82 -13.31 -14.84
CA LEU A 227 13.16 -13.91 -16.13
C LEU A 227 13.06 -12.91 -17.29
N LEU A 228 12.17 -11.92 -17.22
CA LEU A 228 12.00 -10.92 -18.28
C LEU A 228 12.55 -9.56 -17.85
N ARG A 229 13.49 -9.03 -18.63
CA ARG A 229 14.00 -7.66 -18.47
C ARG A 229 12.88 -6.63 -18.74
N PRO A 230 12.95 -5.41 -18.18
CA PRO A 230 11.91 -4.38 -18.36
C PRO A 230 11.57 -4.04 -19.82
N GLU A 231 12.53 -4.15 -20.74
CA GLU A 231 12.31 -3.97 -22.18
C GLU A 231 11.49 -5.11 -22.78
N ALA A 232 11.82 -6.35 -22.44
CA ALA A 232 11.06 -7.53 -22.87
C ALA A 232 9.64 -7.54 -22.28
N GLN A 233 9.47 -7.10 -21.04
CA GLN A 233 8.14 -6.94 -20.44
C GLN A 233 7.30 -5.92 -21.23
N ARG A 234 7.87 -4.76 -21.60
CA ARG A 234 7.16 -3.77 -22.42
C ARG A 234 6.80 -4.32 -23.80
N ALA A 235 7.75 -4.96 -24.48
CA ALA A 235 7.50 -5.57 -25.78
C ALA A 235 6.40 -6.64 -25.71
N LEU A 236 6.42 -7.50 -24.68
CA LEU A 236 5.36 -8.48 -24.46
C LEU A 236 3.99 -7.83 -24.23
N GLN A 237 3.95 -6.74 -23.48
CA GLN A 237 2.70 -5.99 -23.25
C GLN A 237 2.15 -5.43 -24.55
N GLU A 238 3.00 -4.89 -25.42
CA GLU A 238 2.61 -4.38 -26.74
C GLU A 238 2.09 -5.51 -27.62
N LEU A 239 2.78 -6.65 -27.67
CA LEU A 239 2.38 -7.83 -28.45
C LEU A 239 1.01 -8.38 -28.05
N LEU A 240 0.74 -8.46 -26.74
CA LEU A 240 -0.53 -8.97 -26.23
C LEU A 240 -1.72 -8.02 -26.47
N ASN A 241 -1.45 -6.79 -26.93
CA ASN A 241 -2.47 -5.79 -27.27
C ASN A 241 -2.59 -5.58 -28.80
N LEU A 242 -1.90 -6.37 -29.63
CA LEU A 242 -2.09 -6.33 -31.08
C LEU A 242 -3.47 -6.91 -31.44
N ASP A 243 -4.15 -6.25 -32.38
CA ASP A 243 -5.46 -6.70 -32.89
C ASP A 243 -5.32 -7.53 -34.19
N ASP A 244 -4.20 -7.43 -34.92
CA ASP A 244 -3.93 -8.18 -36.15
C ASP A 244 -3.25 -9.53 -35.84
N ALA A 245 -3.97 -10.63 -36.10
CA ALA A 245 -3.50 -11.98 -35.85
C ALA A 245 -2.31 -12.42 -36.72
N SER A 246 -2.15 -11.84 -37.92
CA SER A 246 -1.07 -12.18 -38.83
C SER A 246 0.26 -11.55 -38.40
N GLU A 247 0.20 -10.28 -37.97
CA GLU A 247 1.33 -9.57 -37.39
C GLU A 247 1.73 -10.17 -36.05
N GLU A 248 0.76 -10.56 -35.21
CA GLU A 248 1.00 -11.16 -33.90
C GLU A 248 1.93 -12.38 -34.02
N GLN A 249 1.65 -13.28 -34.97
CA GLN A 249 2.40 -14.53 -35.11
C GLN A 249 3.86 -14.29 -35.56
N PHE A 250 4.07 -13.34 -36.48
CA PHE A 250 5.41 -12.93 -36.93
C PHE A 250 6.21 -12.26 -35.79
N TYR A 251 5.63 -11.26 -35.13
CA TYR A 251 6.32 -10.56 -34.05
C TYR A 251 6.55 -11.45 -32.82
N TRP A 252 5.65 -12.40 -32.55
CA TRP A 252 5.83 -13.38 -31.48
C TRP A 252 7.06 -14.26 -31.71
N GLY A 253 7.24 -14.77 -32.93
CA GLY A 253 8.43 -15.56 -33.28
C GLY A 253 9.73 -14.79 -33.07
N ARG A 254 9.76 -13.52 -33.51
CA ARG A 254 10.92 -12.63 -33.30
C ARG A 254 11.16 -12.32 -31.82
N PHE A 255 10.10 -12.07 -31.06
CA PHE A 255 10.18 -11.82 -29.63
C PHE A 255 10.77 -13.01 -28.88
N LEU A 256 10.27 -14.23 -29.15
CA LEU A 256 10.83 -15.45 -28.58
C LEU A 256 12.29 -15.65 -28.98
N GLY A 257 12.71 -15.24 -30.18
CA GLY A 257 14.10 -15.28 -30.62
C GLY A 257 15.06 -14.51 -29.71
N TYR A 258 14.61 -13.40 -29.11
CA TYR A 258 15.40 -12.53 -28.25
C TYR A 258 15.49 -13.00 -26.77
N LEU A 259 14.58 -13.86 -26.33
CA LEU A 259 14.51 -14.29 -24.93
C LEU A 259 15.50 -15.40 -24.57
N SER A 260 15.82 -15.52 -23.27
CA SER A 260 16.55 -16.69 -22.75
C SER A 260 15.67 -17.95 -22.81
N PRO A 261 16.26 -19.17 -22.83
CA PRO A 261 15.49 -20.42 -22.81
C PRO A 261 14.48 -20.48 -21.66
N GLU A 262 14.89 -20.10 -20.45
CA GLU A 262 14.05 -20.14 -19.25
C GLU A 262 12.83 -19.21 -19.37
N ALA A 263 13.03 -18.02 -19.95
CA ALA A 263 11.95 -17.09 -20.20
C ALA A 263 10.96 -17.61 -21.26
N LYS A 264 11.45 -18.31 -22.31
CA LYS A 264 10.58 -18.95 -23.31
C LYS A 264 9.76 -20.07 -22.69
N ASP A 265 10.40 -20.93 -21.89
CA ASP A 265 9.75 -22.05 -21.23
C ASP A 265 8.68 -21.57 -20.25
N MET A 266 8.97 -20.53 -19.46
CA MET A 266 7.97 -19.89 -18.58
C MET A 266 6.75 -19.40 -19.40
N LEU A 267 6.95 -18.63 -20.46
CA LEU A 267 5.85 -18.08 -21.26
C LEU A 267 5.02 -19.17 -21.96
N SER A 268 5.69 -20.22 -22.43
CA SER A 268 5.06 -21.39 -23.06
C SER A 268 4.24 -22.18 -22.04
N ALA A 269 4.83 -22.52 -20.89
CA ALA A 269 4.17 -23.25 -19.81
C ALA A 269 2.94 -22.50 -19.28
N TRP A 270 3.04 -21.18 -19.17
CA TRP A 270 1.94 -20.34 -18.72
C TRP A 270 0.85 -20.13 -19.77
N ARG A 271 1.13 -20.41 -21.05
CA ARG A 271 0.22 -20.13 -22.17
C ARG A 271 -0.28 -18.68 -22.13
N ILE A 272 0.63 -17.73 -21.90
CA ILE A 272 0.26 -16.33 -21.58
C ILE A 272 -0.59 -15.65 -22.67
N ARG A 273 -0.45 -16.07 -23.92
CA ARG A 273 -1.26 -15.59 -25.07
C ARG A 273 -2.75 -15.84 -24.89
N GLN A 274 -3.12 -16.88 -24.14
CA GLN A 274 -4.51 -17.28 -23.90
C GLN A 274 -5.07 -16.65 -22.63
N TRP A 275 -4.29 -15.84 -21.91
CA TRP A 275 -4.76 -15.25 -20.66
C TRP A 275 -5.79 -14.14 -20.90
N PRO A 276 -6.78 -13.99 -20.01
CA PRO A 276 -7.66 -12.84 -20.03
C PRO A 276 -6.87 -11.53 -19.88
N ARG A 277 -7.27 -10.48 -20.63
CA ARG A 277 -6.64 -9.14 -20.57
C ARG A 277 -6.52 -8.60 -19.14
N ASN A 278 -7.52 -8.86 -18.30
CA ASN A 278 -7.51 -8.49 -16.88
C ASN A 278 -6.39 -9.19 -16.11
N ARG A 279 -6.17 -10.49 -16.31
CA ARG A 279 -5.10 -11.25 -15.64
C ARG A 279 -3.72 -10.73 -16.04
N ILE A 280 -3.54 -10.40 -17.33
CA ILE A 280 -2.31 -9.76 -17.82
C ILE A 280 -2.12 -8.41 -17.12
N LYS A 281 -3.14 -7.55 -17.11
CA LYS A 281 -3.09 -6.26 -16.41
C LYS A 281 -2.68 -6.41 -14.94
N LEU A 282 -3.25 -7.38 -14.21
CA LEU A 282 -2.91 -7.64 -12.82
C LEU A 282 -1.44 -8.03 -12.66
N LEU A 283 -0.92 -8.91 -13.52
CA LEU A 283 0.48 -9.31 -13.49
C LEU A 283 1.41 -8.09 -13.60
N TYR A 284 1.18 -7.21 -14.57
CA TYR A 284 1.97 -5.97 -14.75
C TYR A 284 1.82 -5.01 -13.56
N GLU A 285 0.64 -4.92 -12.94
CA GLU A 285 0.44 -4.16 -11.72
C GLU A 285 1.32 -4.74 -10.57
N LEU A 286 1.28 -6.06 -10.36
CA LEU A 286 1.99 -6.77 -9.29
C LEU A 286 3.52 -6.79 -9.45
N VAL A 287 4.05 -6.73 -10.68
CA VAL A 287 5.50 -6.62 -10.93
C VAL A 287 6.13 -5.46 -10.17
N ASN A 288 5.39 -4.40 -9.88
CA ASN A 288 5.88 -3.26 -9.10
C ASN A 288 5.97 -3.50 -7.58
N TYR A 289 5.41 -4.61 -7.10
CA TYR A 289 5.25 -4.98 -5.68
C TYR A 289 6.06 -6.22 -5.28
N VAL A 290 6.91 -6.71 -6.18
CA VAL A 290 7.77 -7.87 -5.92
C VAL A 290 9.23 -7.54 -6.18
N ALA A 291 10.11 -8.11 -5.36
CA ALA A 291 11.54 -8.14 -5.61
C ALA A 291 11.88 -9.16 -6.72
N PHE A 292 13.13 -9.10 -7.22
CA PHE A 292 13.69 -10.18 -8.02
C PHE A 292 13.94 -11.39 -7.12
N TYR A 293 13.93 -12.61 -7.67
CA TYR A 293 14.52 -13.73 -6.96
C TYR A 293 16.01 -13.47 -6.81
N GLN A 294 16.48 -13.57 -5.58
CA GLN A 294 17.89 -13.75 -5.30
C GLN A 294 18.12 -15.27 -5.31
N PRO A 295 19.12 -15.77 -6.05
CA PRO A 295 19.60 -17.11 -5.79
C PRO A 295 20.19 -17.12 -4.38
N ASP A 296 19.77 -18.09 -3.57
CA ASP A 296 20.39 -18.40 -2.28
C ASP A 296 21.86 -18.82 -2.48
#